data_AF-U2YIA1-F1
#
_entry.id   AF-U2YIA1-F1
#
_cell.length_a   1.000
_cell.length_b   1.000
_cell.length_c   1.000
_cell.angle_alpha   90.00
_cell.angle_beta   90.00
_cell.angle_gamma   90.00
#
_symmetry.space_group_name_H-M   'P 1'
#
loop_
_entity.id
_entity.type
_entity.pdbx_description
1 polymer ?
#
loop_
_entity_poly.entity_id
_entity_poly.type
_entity_poly.pdbx_seq_one_letter_code
_entity_poly.pdbx_strand_id
1 'polypeptide(L)'
;MGNGTSIGRVRGLGSAHSGAHHWLLQRFTAVGNLLLMAWFIISVLLLPDLNYTTAREWLSAPVPATAMALLIISTFWHARLGLQVVIEDYVHDHGTKFAVIALLNLAVFAGAGFALFCVVRLALGGA
;
A
#
# COMPACT_ATOMS: atom_id res chain seq x y z
N MET A 1 30.80 5.14 -32.70
CA MET A 1 29.51 4.63 -32.18
C MET A 1 29.14 3.45 -33.06
N GLY A 2 29.25 2.23 -32.53
CA GLY A 2 29.27 1.01 -33.35
C GLY A 2 27.89 0.36 -33.45
N ASN A 3 27.42 0.15 -34.69
CA ASN A 3 26.07 -0.32 -35.02
C ASN A 3 25.86 -1.84 -34.83
N GLY A 4 26.72 -2.53 -34.07
CA GLY A 4 26.73 -3.99 -33.99
C GLY A 4 26.54 -4.60 -32.60
N THR A 5 26.69 -3.83 -31.51
CA THR A 5 26.66 -4.36 -30.14
C THR A 5 25.46 -3.84 -29.35
N SER A 6 24.94 -4.65 -28.42
CA SER A 6 23.84 -4.27 -27.52
C SER A 6 24.13 -2.96 -26.78
N ILE A 7 25.38 -2.77 -26.33
CA ILE A 7 25.83 -1.55 -25.65
C ILE A 7 25.91 -0.34 -26.57
N GLY A 8 26.22 -0.52 -27.86
CA GLY A 8 26.20 0.56 -28.86
C GLY A 8 24.79 1.07 -29.15
N ARG A 9 23.78 0.20 -29.03
CA ARG A 9 22.36 0.54 -29.23
C ARG A 9 21.78 1.40 -28.10
N VAL A 10 22.31 1.29 -26.88
CA VAL A 10 21.79 1.99 -25.70
C VAL A 10 22.68 3.12 -25.19
N ARG A 11 23.95 3.17 -25.59
CA ARG A 11 24.87 4.26 -25.23
C ARG A 11 24.38 5.60 -25.79
N GLY A 12 24.17 6.57 -24.90
CA GLY A 12 23.74 7.94 -25.25
C GLY A 12 22.24 8.21 -25.14
N LEU A 13 21.41 7.19 -24.83
CA LEU A 13 19.96 7.36 -24.68
C LEU A 13 19.54 8.07 -23.38
N GLY A 14 20.44 8.25 -22.42
CA GLY A 14 20.12 8.87 -21.13
C GLY A 14 19.26 7.99 -20.21
N SER A 15 18.72 8.58 -19.14
CA SER A 15 17.81 7.89 -18.20
C SER A 15 16.40 7.78 -18.78
N ALA A 16 15.65 6.74 -18.42
CA ALA A 16 14.23 6.63 -18.76
C ALA A 16 13.33 7.60 -17.97
N HIS A 17 13.87 8.25 -16.92
CA HIS A 17 13.20 9.24 -16.05
C HIS A 17 11.88 8.78 -15.36
N SER A 18 11.47 7.52 -15.48
CA SER A 18 10.18 7.02 -14.98
C SER A 18 10.25 6.18 -13.69
N GLY A 19 11.43 5.73 -13.25
CA GLY A 19 11.58 4.84 -12.08
C GLY A 19 11.72 5.54 -10.72
N ALA A 20 12.30 6.75 -10.70
CA ALA A 20 12.65 7.42 -9.45
C ALA A 20 11.43 7.75 -8.58
N HIS A 21 10.33 8.18 -9.20
CA HIS A 21 9.09 8.50 -8.48
C HIS A 21 8.48 7.27 -7.80
N HIS A 22 8.34 6.16 -8.53
CA HIS A 22 7.81 4.90 -7.99
C HIS A 22 8.66 4.37 -6.83
N TRP A 23 9.99 4.41 -7.00
CA TRP A 23 10.93 4.02 -5.96
C TRP A 23 10.79 4.89 -4.70
N LEU A 24 10.75 6.22 -4.85
CA LEU A 24 10.60 7.16 -3.74
C LEU A 24 9.27 6.94 -2.99
N LEU A 25 8.16 6.75 -3.72
CA LEU A 25 6.86 6.44 -3.12
C LEU A 25 6.89 5.14 -2.31
N GLN A 26 7.56 4.09 -2.79
CA GLN A 26 7.73 2.86 -2.02
C GLN A 26 8.47 3.09 -0.70
N ARG A 27 9.49 3.95 -0.68
CA ARG A 27 10.27 4.23 0.55
C ARG A 27 9.48 5.07 1.53
N PHE A 28 8.78 6.09 1.03
CA PHE A 28 7.92 6.93 1.85
C PHE A 28 6.82 6.11 2.55
N THR A 29 6.11 5.28 1.79
CA THR A 29 5.08 4.39 2.34
C THR A 29 5.65 3.31 3.26
N ALA A 30 6.86 2.79 2.99
CA ALA A 30 7.51 1.83 3.89
C ALA A 30 7.83 2.45 5.25
N VAL A 31 8.38 3.67 5.29
CA VAL A 31 8.66 4.39 6.53
C VAL A 31 7.35 4.71 7.27
N GLY A 32 6.33 5.18 6.56
CA GLY A 32 5.00 5.41 7.12
C GLY A 32 4.41 4.14 7.76
N ASN A 33 4.47 3.02 7.04
CA ASN A 33 4.00 1.72 7.54
C ASN A 33 4.82 1.25 8.75
N LEU A 34 6.13 1.45 8.76
CA LEU A 34 6.96 1.07 9.91
C LEU A 34 6.50 1.78 11.19
N LEU A 35 6.29 3.10 11.11
CA LEU A 35 5.86 3.90 12.25
C LEU A 35 4.42 3.56 12.68
N LEU A 36 3.49 3.49 11.73
CA LEU A 36 2.07 3.23 12.01
C LEU A 36 1.84 1.78 12.48
N MET A 37 2.59 0.81 11.94
CA MET A 37 2.52 -0.58 12.40
C MET A 37 3.10 -0.73 13.80
N ALA A 38 4.23 -0.07 14.10
CA ALA A 38 4.78 -0.06 15.46
C ALA A 38 3.77 0.53 16.46
N TRP A 39 3.15 1.66 16.10
CA TRP A 39 2.06 2.25 16.88
C TRP A 39 0.88 1.28 17.06
N PHE A 40 0.43 0.62 16.00
CA PHE A 40 -0.70 -0.31 16.05
C PHE A 40 -0.41 -1.48 16.99
N ILE A 41 0.75 -2.12 16.84
CA ILE A 41 1.17 -3.25 17.68
C ILE A 41 1.25 -2.82 19.16
N ILE A 42 1.93 -1.71 19.44
CA ILE A 42 2.05 -1.20 20.82
C ILE A 42 0.66 -0.87 21.39
N SER A 43 -0.21 -0.22 20.61
CA SER A 43 -1.56 0.14 21.06
C SER A 43 -2.39 -1.08 21.43
N VAL A 44 -2.35 -2.13 20.60
CA VAL A 44 -3.06 -3.39 20.85
C VAL A 44 -2.50 -4.12 22.07
N LEU A 45 -1.17 -4.15 22.24
CA LEU A 45 -0.52 -4.78 23.40
C LEU A 45 -0.82 -4.08 24.73
N LEU A 46 -1.19 -2.80 24.70
CA LEU A 46 -1.53 -2.01 25.89
C LEU A 46 -3.04 -2.04 26.21
N LEU A 47 -3.87 -2.72 25.40
CA LEU A 47 -5.28 -2.90 25.72
C LEU A 47 -5.45 -3.83 26.93
N PRO A 48 -6.49 -3.62 27.76
CA PRO A 48 -6.75 -4.48 28.92
C PRO A 48 -7.17 -5.90 28.52
N ASP A 49 -7.84 -6.05 27.37
CA ASP A 49 -8.21 -7.32 26.75
C ASP A 49 -8.44 -7.14 25.24
N LEU A 50 -8.71 -8.24 24.52
CA LEU A 50 -8.99 -8.26 23.09
C LEU A 50 -10.48 -8.53 22.78
N ASN A 51 -11.36 -8.26 23.73
CA ASN A 51 -12.80 -8.43 23.53
C ASN A 51 -13.35 -7.38 22.56
N TYR A 52 -14.48 -7.71 21.92
CA TYR A 52 -15.10 -6.83 20.93
C TYR A 52 -15.40 -5.43 21.47
N THR A 53 -15.91 -5.32 22.70
CA THR A 53 -16.25 -4.03 23.32
C THR A 53 -15.03 -3.14 23.48
N THR A 54 -13.95 -3.66 24.05
CA THR A 54 -12.67 -2.96 24.25
C THR A 54 -12.09 -2.48 22.92
N ALA A 55 -12.06 -3.35 21.91
CA ALA A 55 -11.54 -3.00 20.58
C ALA A 55 -12.41 -1.95 19.87
N ARG A 56 -13.75 -2.06 19.98
CA ARG A 56 -14.71 -1.08 19.45
C ARG A 56 -14.52 0.28 20.09
N GLU A 57 -14.44 0.34 21.41
CA GLU A 57 -14.24 1.59 22.15
C GLU A 57 -12.91 2.25 21.78
N TRP A 58 -11.83 1.48 21.79
CA TRP A 58 -10.51 1.96 21.37
C TRP A 58 -10.53 2.53 19.94
N LEU A 59 -11.05 1.77 18.98
CA LEU A 59 -11.03 2.18 17.57
C LEU A 59 -12.03 3.30 17.25
N SER A 60 -13.04 3.51 18.10
CA SER A 60 -13.97 4.64 17.98
C SER A 60 -13.37 5.99 18.39
N ALA A 61 -12.29 5.98 19.17
CA ALA A 61 -11.64 7.21 19.60
C ALA A 61 -10.95 7.93 18.42
N PRO A 62 -10.93 9.29 18.39
CA PRO A 62 -10.43 10.04 17.23
C PRO A 62 -8.99 9.72 16.82
N VAL A 63 -8.09 9.55 17.79
CA VAL A 63 -6.67 9.30 17.52
C VAL A 63 -6.46 7.89 16.95
N PRO A 64 -6.92 6.79 17.58
CA PRO A 64 -6.84 5.46 16.99
C PRO A 64 -7.55 5.32 15.65
N ALA A 65 -8.74 5.91 15.48
CA ALA A 65 -9.45 5.90 14.21
C ALA A 65 -8.64 6.56 13.09
N THR A 66 -8.06 7.74 13.37
CA THR A 66 -7.25 8.48 12.39
C THR A 66 -5.97 7.72 12.04
N ALA A 67 -5.25 7.23 13.04
CA ALA A 67 -4.02 6.48 12.82
C ALA A 67 -4.27 5.15 12.07
N MET A 68 -5.38 4.47 12.38
CA MET A 68 -5.81 3.28 11.64
C MET A 68 -6.16 3.62 10.17
N ALA A 69 -6.89 4.71 9.92
CA ALA A 69 -7.20 5.14 8.57
C ALA A 69 -5.94 5.44 7.74
N LEU A 70 -4.94 6.12 8.34
CA LEU A 70 -3.65 6.36 7.72
C LEU A 70 -2.88 5.06 7.45
N LEU A 71 -2.90 4.10 8.39
CA LEU A 71 -2.26 2.80 8.23
C LEU A 71 -2.89 2.02 7.07
N ILE A 72 -4.23 2.02 6.97
CA ILE A 72 -4.97 1.39 5.86
C ILE A 72 -4.53 2.02 4.53
N ILE A 73 -4.62 3.34 4.40
CA ILE A 73 -4.26 4.04 3.15
C ILE A 73 -2.81 3.72 2.75
N SER A 74 -1.87 3.86 3.68
CA SER A 74 -0.45 3.64 3.43
C SER A 74 -0.15 2.18 3.08
N THR A 75 -0.75 1.21 3.77
CA THR A 75 -0.53 -0.22 3.53
C THR A 75 -1.09 -0.67 2.19
N PHE A 76 -2.32 -0.28 1.85
CA PHE A 76 -2.93 -0.61 0.56
C PHE A 76 -2.16 0.02 -0.60
N TRP A 77 -1.71 1.28 -0.46
CA TRP A 77 -0.88 1.92 -1.48
C TRP A 77 0.49 1.24 -1.61
N HIS A 78 1.14 0.91 -0.50
CA HIS A 78 2.42 0.19 -0.50
C HIS A 78 2.30 -1.19 -1.19
N ALA A 79 1.25 -1.95 -0.86
CA ALA A 79 0.99 -3.25 -1.46
C ALA A 79 0.77 -3.12 -2.98
N ARG A 80 0.01 -2.12 -3.44
CA ARG A 80 -0.16 -1.82 -4.87
C ARG A 80 1.19 -1.60 -5.57
N LEU A 81 2.05 -0.75 -5.00
CA LEU A 81 3.35 -0.41 -5.60
C LEU A 81 4.29 -1.61 -5.64
N GLY A 82 4.30 -2.45 -4.60
CA GLY A 82 5.16 -3.64 -4.52
C GLY A 82 4.68 -4.75 -5.46
N LEU A 83 3.39 -5.08 -5.40
CA LEU A 83 2.82 -6.14 -6.24
C LEU A 83 2.84 -5.78 -7.72
N GLN A 84 2.73 -4.50 -8.09
CA GLN A 84 2.89 -4.09 -9.48
C GLN A 84 4.26 -4.51 -10.04
N VAL A 85 5.35 -4.30 -9.28
CA VAL A 85 6.70 -4.72 -9.71
C VAL A 85 6.78 -6.23 -9.88
N VAL A 86 6.24 -6.99 -8.92
CA VAL A 86 6.18 -8.46 -9.00
C VAL A 86 5.41 -8.90 -10.26
N ILE A 87 4.26 -8.30 -10.55
CA ILE A 87 3.47 -8.66 -11.74
C ILE A 87 4.23 -8.32 -13.02
N GLU A 88 4.88 -7.16 -13.07
CA GLU A 88 5.63 -6.71 -14.23
C GLU A 88 6.83 -7.62 -14.54
N ASP A 89 7.49 -8.14 -13.49
CA ASP A 89 8.66 -9.03 -13.59
C ASP A 89 8.30 -10.47 -13.93
N TYR A 90 7.18 -11.00 -13.43
CA TYR A 90 6.90 -12.44 -13.47
C TYR A 90 5.75 -12.85 -14.39
N VAL A 91 4.86 -11.94 -14.82
CA VAL A 91 3.78 -12.26 -15.76
C VAL A 91 4.21 -11.90 -17.17
N HIS A 92 4.40 -12.90 -18.03
CA HIS A 92 4.92 -12.68 -19.39
C HIS A 92 3.83 -12.45 -20.43
N ASP A 93 2.68 -13.11 -20.29
CA ASP A 93 1.56 -12.93 -21.20
C ASP A 93 0.92 -11.54 -21.02
N HIS A 94 0.77 -10.80 -22.12
CA HIS A 94 0.29 -9.42 -22.10
C HIS A 94 -1.16 -9.29 -21.61
N GLY A 95 -2.04 -10.20 -22.03
CA GLY A 95 -3.45 -10.19 -21.62
C GLY A 95 -3.59 -10.48 -20.12
N THR A 96 -2.88 -11.49 -19.64
CA THR A 96 -2.83 -11.87 -18.24
C THR A 96 -2.23 -10.75 -17.38
N LYS A 97 -1.12 -10.13 -17.83
CA LYS A 97 -0.51 -8.99 -17.12
C LYS A 97 -1.50 -7.86 -16.93
N PHE A 98 -2.22 -7.47 -17.98
CA PHE A 98 -3.25 -6.44 -17.91
C PHE A 98 -4.35 -6.83 -16.92
N ALA A 99 -4.90 -8.04 -17.03
CA ALA A 99 -5.99 -8.52 -16.17
C ALA A 99 -5.58 -8.52 -14.68
N VAL A 100 -4.36 -8.98 -14.37
CA VAL A 100 -3.86 -9.06 -12.98
C VAL A 100 -3.55 -7.67 -12.43
N ILE A 101 -2.98 -6.75 -13.22
CA ILE A 101 -2.80 -5.35 -12.80
C ILE A 101 -4.17 -4.68 -12.56
N ALA A 102 -5.16 -4.91 -13.42
CA ALA A 102 -6.51 -4.38 -13.24
C ALA A 102 -7.14 -4.91 -11.94
N LEU A 103 -7.06 -6.23 -11.71
CA LEU A 103 -7.53 -6.86 -10.48
C LEU A 103 -6.83 -6.31 -9.23
N LEU A 104 -5.51 -6.12 -9.28
CA LEU A 104 -4.75 -5.51 -8.18
C LEU A 104 -5.29 -4.13 -7.82
N ASN A 105 -5.49 -3.26 -8.81
CA ASN A 105 -6.01 -1.91 -8.56
C ASN A 105 -7.44 -1.95 -8.00
N LEU A 106 -8.33 -2.79 -8.55
CA LEU A 106 -9.68 -2.97 -8.04
C LEU A 106 -9.69 -3.48 -6.59
N ALA A 107 -8.86 -4.49 -6.29
CA ALA A 107 -8.73 -5.04 -4.94
C ALA A 107 -8.21 -4.00 -3.94
N VAL A 108 -7.25 -3.17 -4.36
CA VAL A 108 -6.71 -2.07 -3.55
C VAL A 108 -7.78 -1.04 -3.23
N PHE A 109 -8.53 -0.57 -4.24
CA PHE A 109 -9.60 0.40 -4.02
C PHE A 109 -10.77 -0.17 -3.20
N ALA A 110 -11.24 -1.38 -3.53
CA ALA A 110 -12.32 -2.03 -2.81
C ALA A 110 -11.94 -2.33 -1.35
N GLY A 111 -10.75 -2.89 -1.13
CA GLY A 111 -10.24 -3.23 0.19
C GLY A 111 -10.00 -1.99 1.06
N ALA A 112 -9.31 -0.97 0.53
CA ALA A 112 -9.09 0.27 1.26
C ALA A 112 -10.42 1.00 1.53
N GLY A 113 -11.30 1.10 0.54
CA GLY A 113 -12.60 1.76 0.68
C GLY A 113 -13.48 1.09 1.73
N PHE A 114 -13.57 -0.25 1.71
CA PHE A 114 -14.33 -0.99 2.71
C PHE A 114 -13.72 -0.87 4.11
N ALA A 115 -12.40 -1.00 4.24
CA ALA A 115 -11.73 -0.87 5.53
C ALA A 115 -11.92 0.55 6.14
N LEU A 116 -11.76 1.60 5.32
CA LEU A 116 -12.02 2.98 5.73
C LEU A 116 -13.49 3.20 6.11
N PHE A 117 -14.42 2.66 5.34
CA PHE A 117 -15.85 2.71 5.68
C PHE A 117 -16.12 2.12 7.06
N CYS A 118 -15.54 0.95 7.37
CA CYS A 118 -15.68 0.32 8.69
C CYS A 118 -15.12 1.19 9.82
N VAL A 119 -13.94 1.80 9.64
CA VAL A 119 -13.35 2.71 10.64
C VAL A 119 -14.23 3.94 10.85
N VAL A 120 -14.68 4.58 9.78
CA VAL A 120 -15.57 5.75 9.84
C VAL A 120 -16.89 5.41 10.52
N ARG A 121 -17.50 4.27 10.17
CA ARG A 121 -18.73 3.78 10.79
C ARG A 121 -18.58 3.61 12.29
N LEU A 122 -17.46 3.04 12.76
CA LEU A 122 -17.16 2.88 14.18
C LEU A 122 -16.94 4.24 14.87
N ALA A 123 -16.15 5.12 14.27
CA ALA A 123 -15.83 6.44 14.82
C ALA A 123 -17.05 7.37 14.94
N LEU A 124 -18.04 7.22 14.05
CA LEU A 124 -19.28 8.02 14.06
C LEU A 124 -20.43 7.35 14.82
N GLY A 125 -20.18 6.24 15.54
CA GLY A 125 -21.19 5.59 16.39
C GLY A 125 -22.23 4.75 15.65
N GLY A 126 -22.02 4.41 14.37
CA GLY A 126 -22.95 3.61 13.56
C GLY A 126 -22.96 2.11 13.88
N ALA A 127 -22.61 1.72 15.10
CA ALA A 127 -22.29 0.34 15.49
C ALA A 127 -23.31 -0.28 16.44
#